data_AF-A0A965ZHW3-F1
#
_entry.id   AF-A0A965ZHW3-F1
#
_cell.length_a   1.000
_cell.length_b   1.000
_cell.length_c   1.000
_cell.angle_alpha   90.00
_cell.angle_beta   90.00
_cell.angle_gamma   90.00
#
_symmetry.space_group_name_H-M   'P 1'
#
loop_
_entity.id
_entity.type
_entity.pdbx_description
1 polymer ?
#
loop_
_entity_poly.entity_id
_entity_poly.type
_entity_poly.pdbx_seq_one_letter_code
_entity_poly.pdbx_strand_id
1 'polypeptide(L)'
;MTAQIITEIQKIASGSHDCLVVEDLDQHVTASPDDEPETLRDFIRSAFSNIGIEVEFSGKGINERGVVIDIDEDRFEALGLDVNTLRFGQTVVKAKQ
;
A
#
# COMPACT_ATOMS: atom_id res chain seq x y z
N MET A 1 1.18 3.05 14.83
CA MET A 1 1.22 3.81 13.54
C MET A 1 0.95 2.89 12.35
N THR A 2 1.51 1.68 12.29
CA THR A 2 1.27 0.66 11.23
C THR A 2 -0.21 0.32 10.98
N ALA A 3 -1.03 0.23 12.03
CA ALA A 3 -2.45 -0.09 11.89
C ALA A 3 -3.27 0.93 11.06
N GLN A 4 -2.86 2.21 11.05
CA GLN A 4 -3.55 3.23 10.25
C GLN A 4 -3.35 2.98 8.75
N ILE A 5 -2.16 2.53 8.35
CA ILE A 5 -1.83 2.28 6.94
C ILE A 5 -2.62 1.10 6.40
N ILE A 6 -2.69 -0.02 7.13
CA ILE A 6 -3.51 -1.16 6.72
C ILE A 6 -4.97 -0.75 6.56
N THR A 7 -5.48 0.02 7.52
CA THR A 7 -6.86 0.50 7.50
C THR A 7 -7.12 1.37 6.26
N GLU A 8 -6.20 2.28 5.93
CA GLU A 8 -6.29 3.11 4.73
C GLU A 8 -6.24 2.28 3.45
N ILE A 9 -5.35 1.28 3.36
CA ILE A 9 -5.28 0.40 2.18
C ILE A 9 -6.59 -0.38 2.01
N GLN A 10 -7.17 -0.90 3.10
CA GLN A 10 -8.47 -1.55 3.04
C GLN A 10 -9.57 -0.60 2.55
N LYS A 11 -9.55 0.67 2.99
CA LYS A 11 -10.46 1.71 2.47
C LYS A 11 -10.24 1.97 0.99
N ILE A 12 -9.00 1.95 0.51
CA ILE A 12 -8.69 2.12 -0.91
C ILE A 12 -9.25 0.95 -1.71
N ALA A 13 -9.00 -0.29 -1.25
CA ALA A 13 -9.54 -1.49 -1.88
C ALA A 13 -11.08 -1.53 -1.85
N SER A 14 -11.72 -0.96 -0.82
CA SER A 14 -13.17 -0.84 -0.74
C SER A 14 -13.75 0.41 -1.44
N GLY A 15 -12.94 1.17 -2.20
CA GLY A 15 -13.39 2.34 -2.97
C GLY A 15 -13.71 3.59 -2.15
N SER A 16 -13.29 3.65 -0.89
CA SER A 16 -13.50 4.81 -0.01
C SER A 16 -12.41 5.87 -0.12
N HIS A 17 -11.18 5.52 -0.52
CA HIS A 17 -10.05 6.44 -0.67
C HIS A 17 -9.31 6.13 -1.98
N ASP A 18 -8.75 7.13 -2.64
CA ASP A 18 -8.05 6.93 -3.92
C ASP A 18 -6.52 6.86 -3.79
N CYS A 19 -5.95 7.35 -2.68
CA CYS A 19 -4.50 7.33 -2.47
C CYS A 19 -4.10 7.42 -0.98
N LEU A 20 -3.07 6.66 -0.62
CA LEU A 20 -2.37 6.72 0.65
C LEU A 20 -1.28 7.80 0.57
N VAL A 21 -1.33 8.76 1.48
CA VAL A 21 -0.28 9.77 1.61
C VAL A 21 0.53 9.49 2.87
N VAL A 22 1.81 9.20 2.71
CA VAL A 22 2.73 8.90 3.82
C VAL A 22 3.74 10.00 3.99
N GLU A 23 4.10 10.35 5.21
CA GLU A 23 5.06 11.44 5.46
C GLU A 23 6.48 11.04 5.05
N ASP A 24 6.90 9.80 5.33
CA ASP A 24 8.22 9.30 4.99
C ASP A 24 8.17 7.79 4.69
N LEU A 25 8.64 7.38 3.50
CA LEU A 25 8.66 5.98 3.07
C LEU A 25 9.84 5.20 3.65
N ASP A 26 10.93 5.91 3.98
CA ASP A 26 12.11 5.39 4.67
C ASP A 26 11.88 5.25 6.18
N GLN A 27 10.68 5.60 6.68
CA GLN A 27 10.34 5.45 8.08
C GLN A 27 10.46 3.98 8.49
N HIS A 28 11.34 3.75 9.46
CA HIS A 28 11.50 2.45 10.07
C HIS A 28 10.29 2.13 10.95
N VAL A 29 9.59 1.05 10.59
CA VAL A 29 8.52 0.46 11.38
C VAL A 29 8.97 -0.89 11.90
N THR A 30 8.58 -1.19 13.13
CA THR A 30 8.87 -2.46 13.78
C THR A 30 7.54 -3.11 14.16
N ALA A 31 7.33 -4.35 13.72
CA ALA A 31 6.17 -5.14 14.13
C ALA A 31 6.31 -5.61 15.59
N SER A 32 7.54 -5.92 16.02
CA SER A 32 7.89 -6.33 17.37
C SER A 32 9.13 -5.58 17.88
N PRO A 33 9.33 -5.45 19.20
CA PRO A 33 10.49 -4.76 19.78
C PRO A 33 11.83 -5.48 19.56
N ASP A 34 11.83 -6.77 19.19
CA ASP A 34 13.02 -7.58 18.89
C ASP A 34 13.29 -7.77 17.38
N ASP A 35 12.40 -7.28 16.50
CA ASP A 35 12.53 -7.44 15.04
C ASP A 35 13.35 -6.32 14.39
N GLU A 36 13.96 -6.63 13.24
CA GLU A 36 14.66 -5.64 12.43
C GLU A 36 13.67 -4.58 11.90
N PRO A 37 14.06 -3.28 11.90
CA PRO A 37 13.20 -2.22 11.38
C PRO A 37 13.00 -2.39 9.87
N GLU A 38 11.79 -2.77 9.47
CA GLU A 38 11.37 -2.74 8.09
C GLU A 38 11.01 -1.30 7.68
N THR A 39 11.11 -0.99 6.40
CA THR A 39 10.73 0.35 5.90
C THR A 39 9.23 0.38 5.65
N LEU A 40 8.63 1.56 5.81
CA LEU A 40 7.21 1.77 5.48
C LEU A 40 6.89 1.29 4.06
N ARG A 41 7.83 1.50 3.13
CA ARG A 41 7.77 0.96 1.77
C ARG A 41 7.50 -0.54 1.73
N ASP A 42 8.29 -1.32 2.47
CA ASP A 42 8.15 -2.78 2.46
C ASP A 42 6.85 -3.22 3.16
N PHE A 43 6.49 -2.54 4.25
CA PHE A 43 5.23 -2.75 4.93
C PHE A 43 4.01 -2.52 4.03
N ILE A 44 3.99 -1.40 3.29
CA ILE A 44 2.91 -1.07 2.36
C ILE A 44 2.85 -2.11 1.23
N ARG A 45 3.99 -2.47 0.65
CA ARG A 45 4.08 -3.53 -0.37
C ARG A 45 3.48 -4.84 0.14
N SER A 46 3.84 -5.25 1.35
CA SER A 46 3.35 -6.46 1.99
C SER A 46 1.84 -6.39 2.29
N ALA A 47 1.34 -5.23 2.74
CA ALA A 47 -0.07 -5.01 3.02
C ALA A 47 -0.94 -5.07 1.75
N PHE A 48 -0.49 -4.44 0.65
CA PHE A 48 -1.16 -4.54 -0.65
C PHE A 48 -1.15 -5.99 -1.17
N SER A 49 0.01 -6.67 -1.10
CA SER A 49 0.14 -8.06 -1.54
C SER A 49 -0.79 -9.00 -0.75
N ASN A 50 -1.05 -8.71 0.53
CA ASN A 50 -2.00 -9.47 1.33
C ASN A 50 -3.46 -9.33 0.86
N ILE A 51 -3.81 -8.22 0.22
CA ILE A 51 -5.14 -8.01 -0.40
C ILE A 51 -5.16 -8.56 -1.83
N GLY A 52 -3.99 -8.92 -2.38
CA GLY A 52 -3.83 -9.34 -3.76
C GLY A 52 -3.56 -8.18 -4.71
N ILE A 53 -2.94 -7.10 -4.23
CA ILE A 53 -2.53 -5.98 -5.09
C ILE A 53 -1.02 -5.97 -5.10
N GLU A 54 -0.41 -5.99 -6.29
CA GLU A 54 1.01 -5.78 -6.42
C GLU A 54 1.29 -4.32 -6.75
N VAL A 55 2.09 -3.67 -5.90
CA VAL A 55 2.43 -2.26 -6.01
C VAL A 55 3.94 -2.13 -6.13
N GLU A 56 4.36 -1.44 -7.18
CA GLU A 56 5.75 -1.10 -7.40
C GLU A 56 6.02 0.34 -6.97
N PHE A 57 7.05 0.52 -6.16
CA PHE A 57 7.51 1.83 -5.75
C PHE A 57 8.59 2.29 -6.72
N SER A 58 8.32 3.40 -7.39
CA SER A 58 9.27 4.03 -8.30
C SER A 58 9.44 5.50 -7.94
N GLY A 59 10.69 5.91 -7.77
CA GLY A 59 11.06 7.28 -7.44
C GLY A 59 12.21 7.36 -6.46
N LYS A 60 12.55 8.58 -6.07
CA LYS A 60 13.55 8.87 -5.04
C LYS A 60 13.11 10.13 -4.30
N GLY A 61 12.88 10.02 -2.99
CA GLY A 61 12.48 11.14 -2.13
C GLY A 61 11.12 11.71 -2.54
N ILE A 62 11.08 12.97 -3.00
CA ILE A 62 9.82 13.66 -3.34
C ILE A 62 9.05 13.07 -4.53
N ASN A 63 9.74 12.28 -5.37
CA ASN A 63 9.14 11.66 -6.56
C ASN A 63 8.69 10.23 -6.30
N GLU A 64 8.71 9.79 -5.05
CA GLU A 64 8.44 8.42 -4.66
C GLU A 64 6.93 8.18 -4.62
N ARG A 65 6.50 7.23 -5.45
CA ARG A 65 5.09 6.90 -5.66
C ARG A 65 4.97 5.39 -5.83
N GLY A 66 3.95 4.84 -5.20
CA GLY A 66 3.55 3.46 -5.39
C GLY A 66 2.50 3.40 -6.51
N VAL A 67 2.81 2.67 -7.57
CA VAL A 67 1.89 2.39 -8.68
C VAL A 67 1.49 0.92 -8.65
N VAL A 68 0.20 0.66 -8.83
CA VAL A 68 -0.31 -0.70 -8.95
C VAL A 68 0.20 -1.30 -10.25
N ILE A 69 0.95 -2.38 -10.19
CA ILE A 69 1.43 -3.11 -11.37
C ILE A 69 0.64 -4.37 -11.62
N ASP A 70 0.06 -4.97 -10.57
CA ASP A 70 -0.75 -6.18 -10.69
C ASP A 70 -1.93 -6.19 -9.71
N ILE A 71 -3.03 -6.86 -10.06
CA ILE A 71 -4.22 -7.03 -9.21
C ILE A 71 -4.70 -8.47 -9.38
N ASP A 72 -4.65 -9.21 -8.29
CA ASP A 72 -5.09 -10.58 -8.13
C ASP A 72 -6.59 -10.60 -7.82
N GLU A 73 -7.39 -10.85 -8.85
CA GLU A 73 -8.84 -10.87 -8.77
C GLU A 73 -9.35 -11.97 -7.83
N ASP A 74 -8.65 -13.11 -7.73
CA ASP A 74 -9.00 -14.22 -6.83
C ASP A 74 -8.97 -13.78 -5.35
N ARG A 75 -7.93 -13.05 -4.93
CA ARG A 75 -7.87 -12.46 -3.59
C ARG A 75 -8.98 -11.44 -3.33
N PHE A 76 -9.29 -10.61 -4.32
CA PHE A 76 -10.38 -9.63 -4.22
C PHE A 76 -11.73 -10.32 -4.04
N GLU A 77 -12.01 -11.33 -4.86
CA GLU A 77 -13.24 -12.11 -4.79
C GLU A 77 -13.35 -12.84 -3.43
N ALA A 78 -12.25 -13.41 -2.94
CA ALA A 78 -12.19 -14.06 -1.63
C ALA A 78 -12.46 -13.08 -0.45
N LEU A 79 -12.11 -11.80 -0.61
CA LEU A 79 -12.36 -10.74 0.36
C LEU A 79 -13.73 -10.06 0.16
N GLY A 80 -14.43 -10.36 -0.95
CA GLY A 80 -15.67 -9.69 -1.33
C GLY A 80 -15.47 -8.23 -1.72
N LEU A 81 -14.31 -7.89 -2.27
CA LEU A 81 -13.94 -6.54 -2.72
C LEU A 81 -14.12 -6.41 -4.23
N ASP A 82 -14.61 -5.26 -4.68
CA ASP A 82 -14.76 -4.97 -6.10
C ASP A 82 -13.40 -4.58 -6.71
N VAL A 83 -12.86 -5.41 -7.60
CA VAL A 83 -11.66 -5.10 -8.42
C VAL A 83 -11.80 -3.78 -9.20
N ASN A 84 -13.02 -3.34 -9.51
CA ASN A 84 -13.26 -2.06 -10.20
C ASN A 84 -12.94 -0.80 -9.37
N THR A 85 -12.67 -0.93 -8.07
CA THR A 85 -12.26 0.22 -7.23
C THR A 85 -10.85 0.69 -7.55
N LEU A 86 -9.98 -0.19 -8.06
CA LEU A 86 -8.59 0.07 -8.38
C LEU A 86 -8.30 -0.22 -9.84
N ARG A 87 -7.38 0.53 -10.45
CA ARG A 87 -6.89 0.27 -11.80
C ARG A 87 -5.40 -0.03 -11.84
N PHE A 88 -5.01 -0.92 -12.73
CA PHE A 88 -3.61 -1.11 -13.11
C PHE A 88 -2.99 0.23 -13.54
N GLY A 89 -1.78 0.51 -13.05
CA GLY A 89 -1.07 1.77 -13.25
C GLY A 89 -1.56 2.93 -12.37
N GLN A 90 -2.55 2.72 -11.48
CA GLN A 90 -3.01 3.76 -10.57
C GLN A 90 -1.97 4.04 -9.50
N THR A 91 -1.74 5.33 -9.24
CA THR A 91 -0.87 5.77 -8.14
C THR A 91 -1.64 5.71 -6.83
N VAL A 92 -1.37 4.67 -6.03
CA VAL A 92 -2.03 4.40 -4.75
C VAL A 92 -1.23 4.88 -3.54
N VAL A 93 0.06 5.15 -3.70
CA VAL A 93 0.90 5.70 -2.61
C VAL A 93 1.63 6.94 -3.08
N LYS A 94 1.67 7.96 -2.21
CA LYS A 94 2.44 9.19 -2.41
C LYS A 94 3.20 9.55 -1.13
N ALA A 95 4.47 9.90 -1.27
CA ALA A 95 5.19 10.58 -0.20
C ALA A 95 4.71 12.04 -0.07
N LYS A 96 4.50 12.50 1.17
CA LYS A 96 4.13 13.87 1.52
C LYS A 96 5.40 14.70 1.61
N GLN A 97 5.33 15.92 1.08
CA GLN A 97 6.41 16.92 1.17
C GLN A 97 6.42 17.64 2.52
#